data_AF-A0A1V5LQW5-F1
#
_entry.id   AF-A0A1V5LQW5-F1
#
_cell.length_a   1.000
_cell.length_b   1.000
_cell.length_c   1.000
_cell.angle_alpha   90.00
_cell.angle_beta   90.00
_cell.angle_gamma   90.00
#
_symmetry.space_group_name_H-M   'P 1'
#
loop_
_entity.id
_entity.type
_entity.pdbx_description
1 polymer ?
#
loop_
_entity_poly.entity_id
_entity_poly.type
_entity_poly.pdbx_seq_one_letter_code
_entity_poly.pdbx_strand_id
1 'polypeptide(L)'
;MTNSIIELAPQIPAWRFTQHKTPVALNVKNSKHSMAKQNWDDLEAAIIVKETNAFDLVFRSQFIKSRDKYSDLQEVFLAADTFLGQEYIDIWIDIISTVPKDEGLLAKVFALAKKEEERHEFFHLDEVRTRLSGMIADLIDNLPDYPVLDIESEDYSVMKLSAEHHGRISSSTKAPNVIMAKLSRNLFHSSNFSKHGEVFAYIKTSLSPFDSESVEWVYAVEEAIDANLRKEKVGASLGTGFGPGMGFIDLALLDVHASLKIIRQELNRAEASKYTWMLFYDTYMRDEWWGLGEDTPPPPRQSESGY
;
A
#
# COMPACT_ATOMS: atom_id res chain seq x y z
N MET A 1 -16.18 -7.99 -9.99
CA MET A 1 -16.39 -7.30 -8.70
C MET A 1 -17.75 -6.62 -8.73
N THR A 2 -18.53 -6.67 -7.66
CA THR A 2 -19.40 -5.53 -7.32
C THR A 2 -18.47 -4.34 -7.14
N ASN A 3 -18.57 -3.30 -7.97
CA ASN A 3 -17.65 -2.19 -7.89
C ASN A 3 -17.96 -1.42 -6.60
N SER A 4 -17.12 -1.58 -5.58
CA SER A 4 -17.33 -1.07 -4.22
C SER A 4 -18.61 -1.56 -3.52
N ILE A 5 -18.57 -1.66 -2.19
CA ILE A 5 -19.76 -1.96 -1.36
C ILE A 5 -20.90 -0.96 -1.58
N ILE A 6 -20.59 0.20 -2.17
CA ILE A 6 -21.56 1.27 -2.43
C ILE A 6 -22.51 0.96 -3.57
N GLU A 7 -22.13 0.14 -4.54
CA GLU A 7 -23.02 -0.26 -5.62
C GLU A 7 -24.12 -1.20 -5.14
N LEU A 8 -23.89 -1.87 -4.02
CA LEU A 8 -24.87 -2.66 -3.32
C LEU A 8 -25.70 -1.82 -2.33
N ALA A 9 -25.41 -0.53 -2.18
CA ALA A 9 -26.14 0.33 -1.26
C ALA A 9 -27.59 0.53 -1.73
N PRO A 10 -28.57 0.48 -0.82
CA PRO A 10 -29.96 0.68 -1.18
C PRO A 10 -30.20 2.12 -1.66
N GLN A 11 -31.08 2.28 -2.65
CA GLN A 11 -31.53 3.59 -3.11
C GLN A 11 -32.61 4.13 -2.16
N ILE A 12 -32.20 4.87 -1.13
CA ILE A 12 -33.09 5.49 -0.15
C ILE A 12 -33.23 6.98 -0.47
N PRO A 13 -34.46 7.53 -0.64
CA PRO A 13 -34.65 8.95 -0.92
C PRO A 13 -33.96 9.84 0.12
N ALA A 14 -33.25 10.87 -0.36
CA ALA A 14 -32.47 11.83 0.45
C ALA A 14 -31.26 11.25 1.21
N TRP A 15 -30.89 9.99 0.98
CA TRP A 15 -29.64 9.41 1.50
C TRP A 15 -28.58 9.40 0.40
N ARG A 16 -27.33 9.66 0.81
CA ARG A 16 -26.16 9.49 -0.05
C ARG A 16 -25.18 8.58 0.69
N PHE A 17 -24.84 7.47 0.06
CA PHE A 17 -23.75 6.62 0.50
C PHE A 17 -22.46 7.15 -0.15
N THR A 18 -21.37 7.23 0.61
CA THR A 18 -20.02 7.51 0.08
C THR A 18 -19.06 6.41 0.53
N GLN A 19 -18.11 6.03 -0.33
CA GLN A 19 -17.13 4.99 -0.02
C GLN A 19 -16.16 5.47 1.07
N HIS A 20 -15.81 6.75 1.00
CA HIS A 20 -14.97 7.43 1.98
C HIS A 20 -15.78 8.52 2.68
N LYS A 21 -15.46 8.77 3.94
CA LYS A 21 -15.95 9.95 4.66
C LYS A 21 -15.43 11.20 3.95
N THR A 22 -16.36 12.08 3.55
CA THR A 22 -15.99 13.37 2.98
C THR A 22 -15.45 14.28 4.08
N PRO A 23 -14.35 15.00 3.84
CA PRO A 23 -13.82 15.95 4.79
C PRO A 23 -14.81 17.08 5.07
N VAL A 24 -14.82 17.54 6.33
CA VAL A 24 -15.63 18.68 6.78
C VAL A 24 -15.02 19.98 6.23
N ALA A 25 -15.86 20.97 5.92
CA ALA A 25 -15.45 22.22 5.26
C ALA A 25 -14.25 22.91 5.95
N LEU A 26 -13.39 23.50 5.10
CA LEU A 26 -11.98 23.89 5.26
C LEU A 26 -11.62 24.92 6.35
N ASN A 27 -12.51 25.26 7.29
CA ASN A 27 -12.13 26.18 8.35
C ASN A 27 -11.93 25.41 9.65
N VAL A 28 -10.68 25.03 9.91
CA VAL A 28 -10.27 24.42 11.18
C VAL A 28 -10.57 25.38 12.33
N LYS A 29 -10.40 26.70 12.12
CA LYS A 29 -10.75 27.69 13.14
C LYS A 29 -12.25 27.69 13.39
N ASN A 30 -12.62 27.34 14.63
CA ASN A 30 -14.00 27.15 15.10
C ASN A 30 -14.69 25.83 14.70
N SER A 31 -13.95 24.89 14.13
CA SER A 31 -14.45 23.53 13.98
C SER A 31 -14.65 22.88 15.36
N LYS A 32 -15.75 22.14 15.52
CA LYS A 32 -16.01 21.34 16.72
C LYS A 32 -16.32 19.93 16.30
N HIS A 33 -15.50 18.99 16.75
CA HIS A 33 -15.74 17.56 16.55
C HIS A 33 -16.11 16.93 17.90
N SER A 34 -17.21 16.16 17.95
CA SER A 34 -17.72 15.58 19.21
C SER A 34 -16.73 14.64 19.90
N MET A 35 -15.83 14.04 19.11
CA MET A 35 -14.78 13.15 19.60
C MET A 35 -13.45 13.86 19.91
N ALA A 36 -13.30 15.14 19.56
CA ALA A 36 -12.07 15.88 19.81
C ALA A 36 -11.88 16.11 21.32
N LYS A 37 -10.68 15.85 21.82
CA LYS A 37 -10.28 16.15 23.20
C LYS A 37 -9.50 17.45 23.30
N GLN A 38 -8.98 17.94 22.17
CA GLN A 38 -8.16 19.14 22.09
C GLN A 38 -8.79 20.17 21.14
N ASN A 39 -8.31 21.40 21.24
CA ASN A 39 -8.55 22.41 20.21
C ASN A 39 -7.50 22.22 19.09
N TRP A 40 -7.93 22.31 17.84
CA TRP A 40 -7.08 22.16 16.65
C TRP A 40 -6.74 23.49 15.98
N ASP A 41 -7.13 24.63 16.55
CA ASP A 41 -6.90 25.99 15.99
C ASP A 41 -5.41 26.32 15.75
N ASP A 42 -4.48 25.64 16.42
CA ASP A 42 -3.04 25.84 16.28
C ASP A 42 -2.31 24.62 15.69
N LEU A 43 -3.08 23.64 15.20
CA LEU A 43 -2.58 22.39 14.66
C LEU A 43 -1.95 22.65 13.29
N GLU A 44 -0.68 22.28 13.18
CA GLU A 44 0.12 22.40 11.98
C GLU A 44 0.61 21.02 11.56
N ALA A 45 0.81 20.82 10.26
CA ALA A 45 1.44 19.62 9.73
C ALA A 45 2.48 19.93 8.67
N ALA A 46 3.54 19.12 8.65
CA ALA A 46 4.44 18.99 7.52
C ALA A 46 4.03 17.79 6.66
N ILE A 47 4.27 17.89 5.36
CA ILE A 47 4.06 16.82 4.38
C ILE A 47 5.43 16.36 3.90
N ILE A 48 5.76 15.08 4.07
CA ILE A 48 7.04 14.49 3.65
C ILE A 48 6.77 13.54 2.49
N VAL A 49 7.42 13.76 1.35
CA VAL A 49 7.31 12.88 0.18
C VAL A 49 8.17 11.64 0.39
N LYS A 50 7.62 10.46 0.12
CA LYS A 50 8.32 9.18 0.18
C LYS A 50 8.67 8.69 -1.20
N GLU A 51 9.77 7.96 -1.31
CA GLU A 51 10.17 7.26 -2.53
C GLU A 51 9.18 6.14 -2.93
N THR A 52 8.27 5.78 -2.03
CA THR A 52 7.24 4.74 -2.20
C THR A 52 5.88 5.29 -2.68
N ASN A 53 5.90 6.44 -3.37
CA ASN A 53 4.73 7.13 -3.90
C ASN A 53 3.64 7.38 -2.85
N ALA A 54 4.07 7.85 -1.67
CA ALA A 54 3.22 8.15 -0.53
C ALA A 54 3.72 9.40 0.19
N PHE A 55 2.97 9.84 1.19
CA PHE A 55 3.33 10.96 2.04
C PHE A 55 3.28 10.56 3.51
N ASP A 56 4.24 11.05 4.30
CA ASP A 56 4.10 11.06 5.75
C ASP A 56 3.58 12.42 6.20
N LEU A 57 2.79 12.43 7.27
CA LEU A 57 2.34 13.64 7.93
C LEU A 57 2.98 13.74 9.32
N VAL A 58 3.62 14.87 9.59
CA VAL A 58 4.17 15.19 10.90
C VAL A 58 3.39 16.34 11.50
N PHE A 59 2.65 16.08 12.57
CA PHE A 59 1.81 17.08 13.24
C PHE A 59 2.52 17.74 14.43
N ARG A 60 2.25 19.02 14.65
CA ARG A 60 2.63 19.75 15.86
C ARG A 60 1.54 20.71 16.31
N SER A 61 1.43 20.88 17.62
CA SER A 61 0.49 21.80 18.29
C SER A 61 0.98 22.04 19.72
N GLN A 62 0.47 23.08 20.37
CA GLN A 62 0.69 23.35 21.79
C GLN A 62 0.28 22.20 22.69
N PHE A 63 -0.72 21.38 22.34
CA PHE A 63 -1.10 20.23 23.19
C PHE A 63 -0.13 19.03 23.07
N ILE A 64 0.70 19.00 22.01
CA ILE A 64 1.68 17.93 21.78
C ILE A 64 2.94 18.24 22.59
N LYS A 65 3.18 17.46 23.64
CA LYS A 65 4.30 17.69 24.59
C LYS A 65 5.45 16.69 24.44
N SER A 66 5.23 15.59 23.74
CA SER A 66 6.24 14.57 23.48
C SER A 66 5.98 13.92 22.12
N ARG A 67 7.06 13.47 21.47
CA ARG A 67 6.98 12.77 20.19
C ARG A 67 6.14 11.50 20.31
N ASP A 68 5.25 11.29 19.34
CA ASP A 68 4.47 10.05 19.11
C ASP A 68 3.74 9.49 20.35
N LYS A 69 3.31 10.38 21.24
CA LYS A 69 2.48 9.97 22.37
C LYS A 69 1.15 9.44 21.83
N TYR A 70 0.77 8.24 22.24
CA TYR A 70 -0.41 7.54 21.72
C TYR A 70 -1.71 8.37 21.78
N SER A 71 -1.95 9.10 22.88
CA SER A 71 -3.12 9.98 22.99
C SER A 71 -3.15 11.11 21.96
N ASP A 72 -1.96 11.61 21.62
CA ASP A 72 -1.80 12.75 20.72
C ASP A 72 -1.90 12.25 19.27
N LEU A 73 -1.37 11.06 18.99
CA LEU A 73 -1.58 10.34 17.73
C LEU A 73 -3.08 10.13 17.45
N GLN A 74 -3.84 9.61 18.41
CA GLN A 74 -5.30 9.45 18.26
C GLN A 74 -6.01 10.77 17.90
N GLU A 75 -5.60 11.87 18.52
CA GLU A 75 -6.17 13.19 18.28
C GLU A 75 -5.83 13.70 16.87
N VAL A 76 -4.58 13.57 16.42
CA VAL A 76 -4.18 14.05 15.09
C VAL A 76 -4.68 13.15 13.96
N PHE A 77 -4.83 11.84 14.19
CA PHE A 77 -5.51 10.95 13.25
C PHE A 77 -6.96 11.38 13.05
N LEU A 78 -7.67 11.71 14.13
CA LEU A 78 -9.04 12.20 14.07
C LEU A 78 -9.13 13.53 13.32
N ALA A 79 -8.21 14.45 13.57
CA ALA A 79 -8.14 15.72 12.85
C ALA A 79 -7.84 15.49 11.35
N ALA A 80 -6.86 14.65 11.03
CA ALA A 80 -6.47 14.32 9.65
C ALA A 80 -7.65 13.72 8.86
N ASP A 81 -8.33 12.71 9.41
CA ASP A 81 -9.55 12.13 8.82
C ASP A 81 -10.65 13.19 8.63
N THR A 82 -10.82 14.08 9.60
CA THR A 82 -11.87 15.11 9.56
C THR A 82 -11.63 16.17 8.50
N PHE A 83 -10.40 16.67 8.34
CA PHE A 83 -10.11 17.80 7.44
C PHE A 83 -9.51 17.40 6.10
N LEU A 84 -8.66 16.37 6.06
CA LEU A 84 -8.06 15.89 4.82
C LEU A 84 -9.03 14.95 4.10
N GLY A 85 -9.74 14.12 4.87
CA GLY A 85 -10.70 13.13 4.37
C GLY A 85 -10.10 11.74 4.32
N GLN A 86 -10.96 10.74 4.54
CA GLN A 86 -10.53 9.35 4.69
C GLN A 86 -9.80 8.80 3.46
N GLU A 87 -10.22 9.21 2.25
CA GLU A 87 -9.59 8.77 1.00
C GLU A 87 -8.10 9.14 0.94
N TYR A 88 -7.73 10.34 1.38
CA TYR A 88 -6.34 10.76 1.42
C TYR A 88 -5.54 9.93 2.43
N ILE A 89 -6.13 9.68 3.60
CA ILE A 89 -5.49 8.88 4.65
C ILE A 89 -5.27 7.44 4.18
N ASP A 90 -6.27 6.81 3.57
CA ASP A 90 -6.21 5.39 3.22
C ASP A 90 -5.32 5.09 2.00
N ILE A 91 -5.21 6.04 1.06
CA ILE A 91 -4.51 5.84 -0.22
C ILE A 91 -3.11 6.48 -0.23
N TRP A 92 -2.97 7.68 0.32
CA TRP A 92 -1.81 8.53 0.08
C TRP A 92 -0.92 8.72 1.31
N ILE A 93 -1.46 8.57 2.52
CA ILE A 93 -0.70 8.74 3.76
C ILE A 93 -0.16 7.39 4.25
N ASP A 94 1.14 7.31 4.52
CA ASP A 94 1.78 6.10 5.07
C ASP A 94 1.93 6.18 6.60
N ILE A 95 2.63 7.19 7.10
CA ILE A 95 2.83 7.40 8.54
C ILE A 95 2.28 8.75 8.97
N ILE A 96 1.54 8.75 10.08
CA ILE A 96 1.21 9.95 10.85
C ILE A 96 2.02 9.92 12.14
N SER A 97 2.79 10.98 12.38
CA SER A 97 3.61 11.16 13.58
C SER A 97 3.37 12.52 14.23
N THR A 98 3.81 12.69 15.48
CA THR A 98 3.68 13.96 16.20
C THR A 98 5.02 14.42 16.76
N VAL A 99 5.24 15.73 16.73
CA VAL A 99 6.41 16.36 17.36
C VAL A 99 5.97 17.57 18.22
N PRO A 100 6.65 17.83 19.35
CA PRO A 100 6.37 19.02 20.15
C PRO A 100 6.63 20.30 19.36
N LYS A 101 5.77 21.32 19.52
CA LYS A 101 5.96 22.63 18.86
C LYS A 101 7.19 23.38 19.40
N ASP A 102 7.42 23.24 20.70
CA ASP A 102 8.58 23.80 21.40
C ASP A 102 9.54 22.66 21.76
N GLU A 103 10.46 22.33 20.86
CA GLU A 103 11.59 21.49 21.23
C GLU A 103 12.48 22.26 22.21
N GLY A 104 12.34 21.92 23.50
CA GLY A 104 13.10 22.53 24.58
C GLY A 104 14.62 22.42 24.35
N LEU A 105 15.38 23.26 25.06
CA LEU A 105 16.84 23.41 24.91
C LEU A 105 17.62 22.07 24.90
N LEU A 106 17.14 21.07 25.64
CA LEU A 106 17.74 19.72 25.70
C LEU A 106 17.55 18.91 24.40
N ALA A 107 16.40 19.03 23.72
CA ALA A 107 16.14 18.34 22.46
C ALA A 107 17.07 18.84 21.35
N LYS A 108 17.32 20.16 21.27
CA LYS A 108 18.29 20.76 20.36
C LYS A 108 19.73 20.25 20.59
N VAL A 109 20.11 19.99 21.84
CA VAL A 109 21.43 19.42 22.18
C VAL A 109 21.54 17.95 21.76
N PHE A 110 20.47 17.16 21.91
CA PHE A 110 20.43 15.78 21.44
C PHE A 110 20.30 15.66 19.91
N ALA A 111 19.62 16.61 19.27
CA ALA A 111 19.52 16.72 17.81
C ALA A 111 20.86 17.06 17.16
N LEU A 112 21.70 17.88 17.79
CA LEU A 112 23.08 18.10 17.34
C LEU A 112 23.94 16.81 17.34
N ALA A 113 23.57 15.80 18.13
CA ALA A 113 24.26 14.50 18.20
C ALA A 113 23.71 13.46 17.20
N LYS A 114 22.48 13.65 16.69
CA LYS A 114 21.91 12.84 15.60
C LYS A 114 21.91 13.69 14.33
N LYS A 115 22.88 13.45 13.43
CA LYS A 115 22.83 14.00 12.06
C LYS A 115 21.44 13.76 11.48
N GLU A 116 20.81 14.84 11.00
CA GLU A 116 19.49 14.93 10.35
C GLU A 116 18.29 15.16 11.30
N GLU A 117 18.18 16.39 11.81
CA GLU A 117 16.86 17.03 11.85
C GLU A 117 16.55 17.52 10.43
N GLU A 118 15.72 16.78 9.70
CA GLU A 118 15.07 17.34 8.52
C GLU A 118 14.23 18.54 8.98
N ARG A 119 14.64 19.74 8.59
CA ARG A 119 13.85 20.95 8.85
C ARG A 119 12.64 20.92 7.94
N HIS A 120 11.53 20.39 8.45
CA HIS A 120 10.28 20.41 7.72
C HIS A 120 9.62 21.79 7.79
N GLU A 121 9.04 22.22 6.68
CA GLU A 121 8.11 23.34 6.66
C GLU A 121 6.75 22.86 7.17
N PHE A 122 6.18 23.58 8.13
CA PHE A 122 4.89 23.25 8.74
C PHE A 122 3.84 24.26 8.30
N PHE A 123 2.69 23.74 7.90
CA PHE A 123 1.56 24.54 7.43
C PHE A 123 0.38 24.39 8.38
N HIS A 124 -0.43 25.42 8.50
CA HIS A 124 -1.73 25.29 9.17
C HIS A 124 -2.59 24.26 8.45
N LEU A 125 -3.39 23.49 9.19
CA LEU A 125 -4.13 22.36 8.63
C LEU A 125 -5.09 22.73 7.48
N ASP A 126 -5.59 23.97 7.44
CA ASP A 126 -6.38 24.52 6.32
C ASP A 126 -5.60 24.51 4.98
N GLU A 127 -4.28 24.75 5.03
CA GLU A 127 -3.40 24.77 3.86
C GLU A 127 -2.90 23.38 3.47
N VAL A 128 -2.71 22.50 4.47
CA VAL A 128 -2.17 21.15 4.30
C VAL A 128 -2.96 20.38 3.26
N ARG A 129 -4.30 20.44 3.30
CA ARG A 129 -5.13 19.72 2.33
C ARG A 129 -4.90 20.21 0.90
N THR A 130 -4.88 21.52 0.69
CA THR A 130 -4.68 22.10 -0.65
C THR A 130 -3.31 21.70 -1.19
N ARG A 131 -2.28 21.79 -0.35
CA ARG A 131 -0.91 21.37 -0.71
C ARG A 131 -0.83 19.88 -1.01
N LEU A 132 -1.38 19.04 -0.12
CA LEU A 132 -1.42 17.59 -0.30
C LEU A 132 -2.13 17.23 -1.61
N SER A 133 -3.27 17.87 -1.92
CA SER A 133 -3.99 17.62 -3.16
C SER A 133 -3.18 17.99 -4.42
N GLY A 134 -2.43 19.09 -4.39
CA GLY A 134 -1.52 19.46 -5.47
C GLY A 134 -0.37 18.48 -5.62
N MET A 135 0.25 18.06 -4.51
CA MET A 135 1.33 17.08 -4.50
C MET A 135 0.88 15.70 -4.99
N ILE A 136 -0.36 15.29 -4.65
CA ILE A 136 -0.97 14.06 -5.18
C ILE A 136 -1.17 14.18 -6.69
N ALA A 137 -1.69 15.30 -7.18
CA ALA A 137 -1.87 15.52 -8.61
C ALA A 137 -0.52 15.47 -9.36
N ASP A 138 0.49 16.16 -8.85
CA ASP A 138 1.85 16.13 -9.41
C ASP A 138 2.43 14.71 -9.43
N LEU A 139 2.21 13.92 -8.37
CA LEU A 139 2.65 12.53 -8.32
C LEU A 139 1.95 11.69 -9.41
N ILE A 140 0.62 11.81 -9.53
CA ILE A 140 -0.18 11.10 -10.54
C ILE A 140 0.27 11.47 -11.96
N ASP A 141 0.52 12.75 -12.22
CA ASP A 141 0.97 13.25 -13.51
C ASP A 141 2.35 12.68 -13.89
N ASN A 142 3.21 12.41 -12.90
CA ASN A 142 4.51 11.78 -13.09
C ASN A 142 4.47 10.24 -13.16
N LEU A 143 3.31 9.60 -12.96
CA LEU A 143 3.18 8.16 -13.18
C LEU A 143 3.28 7.82 -14.67
N PRO A 144 3.80 6.63 -15.03
CA PRO A 144 3.94 6.21 -16.42
C PRO A 144 2.65 6.37 -17.24
N ASP A 145 2.78 6.92 -18.44
CA ASP A 145 1.68 7.11 -19.41
C ASP A 145 1.25 5.81 -20.12
N TYR A 146 1.88 4.69 -19.79
CA TYR A 146 1.58 3.38 -20.33
C TYR A 146 1.32 2.37 -19.19
N PRO A 147 0.45 1.38 -19.40
CA PRO A 147 0.22 0.31 -18.43
C PRO A 147 1.46 -0.58 -18.26
N VAL A 148 1.53 -1.30 -17.15
CA VAL A 148 2.64 -2.21 -16.83
C VAL A 148 2.84 -3.28 -17.93
N LEU A 149 1.76 -3.73 -18.57
CA LEU A 149 1.81 -4.73 -19.64
C LEU A 149 2.57 -4.26 -20.90
N ASP A 150 2.78 -2.95 -21.06
CA ASP A 150 3.55 -2.37 -22.16
C ASP A 150 5.05 -2.22 -21.80
N ILE A 151 5.46 -2.56 -20.57
CA ILE A 151 6.87 -2.61 -20.18
C ILE A 151 7.49 -3.86 -20.80
N GLU A 152 8.28 -3.67 -21.86
CA GLU A 152 9.03 -4.73 -22.55
C GLU A 152 10.44 -4.97 -21.98
N SER A 153 10.84 -4.26 -20.91
CA SER A 153 12.19 -4.39 -20.34
C SER A 153 12.46 -5.80 -19.81
N GLU A 154 13.66 -6.31 -20.12
CA GLU A 154 14.27 -7.50 -19.54
C GLU A 154 15.14 -7.17 -18.31
N ASP A 155 15.22 -5.90 -17.91
CA ASP A 155 16.04 -5.48 -16.77
C ASP A 155 15.31 -5.76 -15.46
N TYR A 156 15.69 -6.86 -14.81
CA TYR A 156 15.24 -7.18 -13.46
C TYR A 156 16.19 -6.62 -12.40
N SER A 157 15.62 -5.98 -11.39
CA SER A 157 16.31 -5.65 -10.15
C SER A 157 16.23 -6.82 -9.18
N VAL A 158 17.37 -7.30 -8.70
CA VAL A 158 17.45 -8.34 -7.67
C VAL A 158 17.62 -7.70 -6.29
N MET A 159 16.71 -8.01 -5.39
CA MET A 159 16.62 -7.45 -4.05
C MET A 159 16.79 -8.55 -3.01
N LYS A 160 17.68 -8.33 -2.04
CA LYS A 160 17.78 -9.15 -0.84
C LYS A 160 16.95 -8.53 0.27
N LEU A 161 16.05 -9.31 0.87
CA LEU A 161 15.08 -8.86 1.85
C LEU A 161 15.36 -9.50 3.22
N SER A 162 14.95 -8.84 4.30
CA SER A 162 14.91 -9.47 5.62
C SER A 162 13.66 -10.37 5.72
N ALA A 163 13.83 -11.57 6.29
CA ALA A 163 12.77 -12.58 6.39
C ALA A 163 11.53 -12.14 7.19
N GLU A 164 11.63 -11.02 7.91
CA GLU A 164 10.56 -10.41 8.71
C GLU A 164 9.33 -10.03 7.86
N HIS A 165 9.49 -9.86 6.54
CA HIS A 165 8.43 -9.43 5.64
C HIS A 165 7.75 -10.62 4.94
N HIS A 166 6.66 -11.13 5.53
CA HIS A 166 5.78 -12.15 4.93
C HIS A 166 6.48 -13.47 4.52
N GLY A 167 7.66 -13.76 5.07
CA GLY A 167 8.48 -14.92 4.76
C GLY A 167 9.22 -14.84 3.42
N ARG A 168 9.29 -13.67 2.77
CA ARG A 168 10.07 -13.45 1.54
C ARG A 168 11.49 -12.97 1.90
N ILE A 169 12.50 -13.58 1.29
CA ILE A 169 13.93 -13.27 1.51
C ILE A 169 14.62 -12.73 0.26
N SER A 170 14.04 -12.92 -0.93
CA SER A 170 14.52 -12.34 -2.17
C SER A 170 13.38 -11.99 -3.13
N SER A 171 13.64 -11.02 -4.00
CA SER A 171 12.78 -10.66 -5.13
C SER A 171 13.63 -10.35 -6.36
N SER A 172 13.19 -10.77 -7.53
CA SER A 172 13.68 -10.34 -8.83
C SER A 172 12.51 -9.65 -9.53
N THR A 173 12.58 -8.34 -9.78
CA THR A 173 11.43 -7.57 -10.27
C THR A 173 11.77 -6.47 -11.26
N LYS A 174 10.85 -6.20 -12.19
CA LYS A 174 10.86 -5.03 -13.09
C LYS A 174 10.35 -3.75 -12.41
N ALA A 175 9.75 -3.85 -11.22
CA ALA A 175 9.12 -2.74 -10.51
C ALA A 175 9.60 -2.65 -9.04
N PRO A 176 10.89 -2.35 -8.80
CA PRO A 176 11.46 -2.36 -7.45
C PRO A 176 10.78 -1.38 -6.49
N ASN A 177 10.29 -0.24 -6.99
CA ASN A 177 9.53 0.73 -6.19
C ASN A 177 8.20 0.17 -5.68
N VAL A 178 7.48 -0.63 -6.50
CA VAL A 178 6.24 -1.31 -6.10
C VAL A 178 6.52 -2.33 -5.00
N ILE A 179 7.56 -3.16 -5.19
CA ILE A 179 7.95 -4.18 -4.20
C ILE A 179 8.40 -3.52 -2.90
N MET A 180 9.24 -2.48 -2.96
CA MET A 180 9.65 -1.72 -1.78
C MET A 180 8.45 -1.15 -1.04
N ALA A 181 7.50 -0.53 -1.76
CA ALA A 181 6.31 0.04 -1.15
C ALA A 181 5.43 -1.01 -0.47
N LYS A 182 5.26 -2.19 -1.08
CA LYS A 182 4.50 -3.28 -0.47
C LYS A 182 5.14 -3.78 0.83
N LEU A 183 6.47 -3.76 0.91
CA LEU A 183 7.22 -4.26 2.07
C LEU A 183 7.36 -3.21 3.18
N SER A 184 7.46 -1.93 2.84
CA SER A 184 7.77 -0.87 3.82
C SER A 184 6.58 -0.04 4.28
N ARG A 185 5.48 0.01 3.51
CA ARG A 185 4.30 0.81 3.85
C ARG A 185 3.30 0.04 4.70
N ASN A 186 2.55 0.78 5.53
CA ASN A 186 1.42 0.24 6.27
C ASN A 186 0.21 -0.02 5.36
N LEU A 187 -0.02 0.91 4.43
CA LEU A 187 -1.12 0.89 3.47
C LEU A 187 -0.53 1.00 2.07
N PHE A 188 -0.97 0.12 1.18
CA PHE A 188 -0.62 0.13 -0.23
C PHE A 188 -1.89 0.36 -1.04
N HIS A 189 -1.81 1.20 -2.07
CA HIS A 189 -2.88 1.34 -3.05
C HIS A 189 -2.31 1.37 -4.47
N SER A 190 -2.91 0.62 -5.38
CA SER A 190 -2.45 0.45 -6.75
C SER A 190 -2.41 1.78 -7.53
N SER A 191 -3.30 2.71 -7.20
CA SER A 191 -3.30 4.06 -7.80
C SER A 191 -2.06 4.89 -7.47
N ASN A 192 -1.25 4.50 -6.47
CA ASN A 192 0.04 5.14 -6.23
C ASN A 192 1.08 4.76 -7.29
N PHE A 193 0.84 3.73 -8.11
CA PHE A 193 1.80 3.16 -9.05
C PHE A 193 1.29 3.06 -10.48
N SER A 194 -0.02 3.18 -10.69
CA SER A 194 -0.60 3.24 -12.02
C SER A 194 -1.84 4.13 -12.11
N LYS A 195 -2.01 4.76 -13.27
CA LYS A 195 -3.23 5.48 -13.68
C LYS A 195 -4.09 4.72 -14.70
N HIS A 196 -3.72 3.48 -15.04
CA HIS A 196 -4.42 2.65 -16.04
C HIS A 196 -5.37 1.61 -15.42
N GLY A 197 -5.48 1.58 -14.09
CA GLY A 197 -6.43 0.73 -13.37
C GLY A 197 -5.90 -0.67 -13.02
N GLU A 198 -4.59 -0.90 -13.09
CA GLU A 198 -3.98 -2.13 -12.62
C GLU A 198 -4.23 -2.34 -11.12
N VAL A 199 -4.49 -3.59 -10.77
CA VAL A 199 -4.48 -4.10 -9.40
C VAL A 199 -3.21 -4.90 -9.21
N PHE A 200 -2.40 -4.53 -8.22
CA PHE A 200 -1.19 -5.25 -7.89
C PHE A 200 -1.49 -6.43 -6.96
N ALA A 201 -1.00 -7.60 -7.35
CA ALA A 201 -1.26 -8.88 -6.68
C ALA A 201 -0.02 -9.77 -6.71
N TYR A 202 -0.08 -10.88 -6.00
CA TYR A 202 0.97 -11.89 -6.07
C TYR A 202 0.43 -13.29 -5.83
N ILE A 203 1.06 -14.26 -6.49
CA ILE A 203 0.89 -15.68 -6.23
C ILE A 203 1.86 -16.06 -5.12
N LYS A 204 1.40 -16.84 -4.15
CA LYS A 204 2.21 -17.48 -3.10
C LYS A 204 2.00 -18.99 -3.19
N THR A 205 3.07 -19.73 -3.47
CA THR A 205 3.05 -21.19 -3.67
C THR A 205 4.05 -21.88 -2.75
N SER A 206 3.70 -23.07 -2.25
CA SER A 206 4.61 -23.94 -1.51
C SER A 206 5.59 -24.64 -2.46
N LEU A 207 6.88 -24.59 -2.12
CA LEU A 207 8.00 -25.23 -2.80
C LEU A 207 8.62 -26.25 -1.86
N SER A 208 7.96 -27.40 -1.69
CA SER A 208 8.47 -28.48 -0.83
C SER A 208 8.80 -29.71 -1.68
N PRO A 209 10.08 -30.13 -1.78
CA PRO A 209 11.27 -29.49 -1.21
C PRO A 209 11.65 -28.17 -1.90
N PHE A 210 12.47 -27.35 -1.23
CA PHE A 210 13.04 -26.13 -1.80
C PHE A 210 14.44 -26.41 -2.34
N ASP A 211 14.53 -26.60 -3.65
CA ASP A 211 15.74 -26.93 -4.40
C ASP A 211 15.83 -26.16 -5.73
N SER A 212 16.88 -26.42 -6.53
CA SER A 212 17.06 -25.75 -7.82
C SER A 212 15.93 -26.01 -8.81
N GLU A 213 15.37 -27.22 -8.84
CA GLU A 213 14.26 -27.57 -9.73
C GLU A 213 13.00 -26.76 -9.35
N SER A 214 12.73 -26.59 -8.07
CA SER A 214 11.62 -25.76 -7.59
C SER A 214 11.78 -24.27 -7.95
N VAL A 215 13.02 -23.77 -8.00
CA VAL A 215 13.32 -22.40 -8.43
C VAL A 215 13.11 -22.24 -9.93
N GLU A 216 13.65 -23.17 -10.73
CA GLU A 216 13.45 -23.21 -12.19
C GLU A 216 11.96 -23.32 -12.55
N TRP A 217 11.21 -24.11 -11.78
CA TRP A 217 9.75 -24.23 -11.94
C TRP A 217 9.04 -22.88 -11.75
N VAL A 218 9.40 -22.09 -10.72
CA VAL A 218 8.76 -20.77 -10.51
C VAL A 218 9.01 -19.84 -11.69
N TYR A 219 10.24 -19.81 -12.22
CA TYR A 219 10.56 -18.99 -13.39
C TYR A 219 9.78 -19.44 -14.63
N ALA A 220 9.73 -20.75 -14.91
CA ALA A 220 8.98 -21.28 -16.05
C ALA A 220 7.47 -20.98 -15.95
N VAL A 221 6.90 -21.07 -14.76
CA VAL A 221 5.49 -20.72 -14.51
C VAL A 221 5.26 -19.22 -14.64
N GLU A 222 6.15 -18.38 -14.13
CA GLU A 222 6.06 -16.93 -14.27
C GLU A 222 6.10 -16.50 -15.74
N GLU A 223 7.01 -17.05 -16.53
CA GLU A 223 7.11 -16.79 -17.96
C GLU A 223 5.84 -17.19 -18.71
N ALA A 224 5.29 -18.39 -18.41
CA ALA A 224 4.06 -18.86 -19.02
C ALA A 224 2.84 -18.00 -18.64
N ILE A 225 2.76 -17.56 -17.38
CA ILE A 225 1.71 -16.66 -16.91
C ILE A 225 1.84 -15.30 -17.60
N ASP A 226 3.03 -14.69 -17.59
CA ASP A 226 3.27 -13.37 -18.21
C ASP A 226 2.91 -13.37 -19.69
N ALA A 227 3.40 -14.36 -20.45
CA ALA A 227 3.14 -14.48 -21.87
C ALA A 227 1.64 -14.53 -22.19
N ASN A 228 0.86 -15.30 -21.42
CA ASN A 228 -0.57 -15.42 -21.65
C ASN A 228 -1.37 -14.22 -21.15
N LEU A 229 -0.99 -13.61 -20.02
CA LEU A 229 -1.63 -12.38 -19.53
C LEU A 229 -1.45 -11.22 -20.52
N ARG A 230 -0.23 -11.06 -21.05
CA ARG A 230 0.09 -10.04 -22.05
C ARG A 230 -0.61 -10.29 -23.38
N LYS A 231 -0.62 -11.54 -23.85
CA LYS A 231 -1.33 -11.94 -25.07
C LYS A 231 -2.81 -11.56 -25.03
N GLU A 232 -3.47 -11.79 -23.90
CA GLU A 232 -4.89 -11.46 -23.69
C GLU A 232 -5.11 -10.01 -23.23
N LYS A 233 -4.03 -9.24 -23.00
CA LYS A 233 -4.04 -7.84 -22.54
C LYS A 233 -4.79 -7.63 -21.23
N VAL A 234 -4.68 -8.58 -20.30
CA VAL A 234 -5.38 -8.54 -19.00
C VAL A 234 -4.44 -8.29 -17.83
N GLY A 235 -3.13 -8.29 -18.05
CA GLY A 235 -2.11 -8.00 -17.05
C GLY A 235 -0.72 -8.40 -17.50
N ALA A 236 0.22 -8.40 -16.56
CA ALA A 236 1.59 -8.87 -16.74
C ALA A 236 2.19 -9.32 -15.41
N SER A 237 3.25 -10.12 -15.48
CA SER A 237 4.14 -10.37 -14.37
C SER A 237 5.11 -9.21 -14.17
N LEU A 238 5.39 -8.94 -12.90
CA LEU A 238 6.43 -8.02 -12.43
C LEU A 238 7.71 -8.75 -12.08
N GLY A 239 7.65 -10.08 -11.91
CA GLY A 239 8.77 -10.92 -11.55
C GLY A 239 8.47 -11.89 -10.42
N THR A 240 9.52 -12.40 -9.78
CA THR A 240 9.44 -13.51 -8.84
C THR A 240 10.09 -13.18 -7.50
N GLY A 241 9.86 -14.03 -6.52
CA GLY A 241 10.54 -13.95 -5.23
C GLY A 241 10.57 -15.29 -4.54
N PHE A 242 11.41 -15.42 -3.52
CA PHE A 242 11.58 -16.67 -2.79
C PHE A 242 11.64 -16.45 -1.29
N GLY A 243 11.20 -17.47 -0.55
CA GLY A 243 11.16 -17.57 0.89
C GLY A 243 11.51 -18.99 1.34
N PRO A 244 11.68 -19.25 2.65
CA PRO A 244 11.90 -20.60 3.16
C PRO A 244 10.74 -21.54 2.76
N GLY A 245 10.96 -22.39 1.75
CA GLY A 245 9.94 -23.33 1.25
C GLY A 245 8.81 -22.69 0.44
N MET A 246 8.97 -21.44 -0.01
CA MET A 246 7.90 -20.70 -0.69
C MET A 246 8.41 -19.98 -1.95
N GLY A 247 7.59 -19.96 -2.99
CA GLY A 247 7.76 -19.18 -4.20
C GLY A 247 6.73 -18.08 -4.31
N PHE A 248 7.11 -16.99 -4.97
CA PHE A 248 6.25 -15.84 -5.21
C PHE A 248 6.34 -15.41 -6.68
N ILE A 249 5.20 -15.00 -7.25
CA ILE A 249 5.12 -14.36 -8.57
C ILE A 249 4.30 -13.09 -8.40
N ASP A 250 4.90 -11.94 -8.65
CA ASP A 250 4.28 -10.62 -8.49
C ASP A 250 3.63 -10.20 -9.81
N LEU A 251 2.44 -9.62 -9.74
CA LEU A 251 1.55 -9.39 -10.88
C LEU A 251 0.97 -7.97 -10.86
N ALA A 252 0.73 -7.41 -12.06
CA ALA A 252 -0.09 -6.22 -12.27
C ALA A 252 -1.25 -6.58 -13.21
N LEU A 253 -2.49 -6.47 -12.73
CA LEU A 253 -3.68 -7.02 -13.40
C LEU A 253 -4.66 -5.91 -13.80
N LEU A 254 -4.96 -5.76 -15.09
CA LEU A 254 -6.04 -4.87 -15.56
C LEU A 254 -7.42 -5.49 -15.41
N ASP A 255 -7.53 -6.82 -15.55
CA ASP A 255 -8.75 -7.58 -15.29
C ASP A 255 -8.42 -8.77 -14.40
N VAL A 256 -8.74 -8.64 -13.11
CA VAL A 256 -8.48 -9.68 -12.10
C VAL A 256 -9.19 -11.00 -12.43
N HIS A 257 -10.43 -10.95 -12.95
CA HIS A 257 -11.20 -12.17 -13.21
C HIS A 257 -10.74 -12.91 -14.45
N ALA A 258 -10.43 -12.17 -15.53
CA ALA A 258 -9.86 -12.76 -16.73
C ALA A 258 -8.46 -13.32 -16.45
N SER A 259 -7.63 -12.57 -15.72
CA SER A 259 -6.30 -13.00 -15.29
C SER A 259 -6.35 -14.28 -14.45
N LEU A 260 -7.29 -14.37 -13.51
CA LEU A 260 -7.45 -15.57 -12.66
C LEU A 260 -7.69 -16.84 -13.48
N LYS A 261 -8.45 -16.77 -14.58
CA LYS A 261 -8.68 -17.94 -15.44
C LYS A 261 -7.38 -18.42 -16.09
N ILE A 262 -6.58 -17.48 -16.60
CA ILE A 262 -5.28 -17.77 -17.22
C ILE A 262 -4.32 -18.35 -16.18
N ILE A 263 -4.18 -17.66 -15.04
CA ILE A 263 -3.30 -18.08 -13.95
C ILE A 263 -3.63 -19.51 -13.49
N ARG A 264 -4.91 -19.83 -13.28
CA ARG A 264 -5.32 -21.18 -12.90
C ARG A 264 -5.01 -22.23 -13.97
N GLN A 265 -5.20 -21.90 -15.24
CA GLN A 265 -4.87 -22.80 -16.35
C GLN A 265 -3.38 -23.12 -16.39
N GLU A 266 -2.52 -22.10 -16.27
CA GLU A 266 -1.06 -22.29 -16.30
C GLU A 266 -0.55 -23.01 -15.05
N LEU A 267 -1.07 -22.68 -13.86
CA LEU A 267 -0.73 -23.40 -12.63
C LEU A 267 -1.17 -24.87 -12.68
N ASN A 268 -2.35 -25.18 -13.23
CA ASN A 268 -2.79 -26.56 -13.42
C ASN A 268 -1.92 -27.31 -14.42
N ARG A 269 -1.53 -26.67 -15.54
CA ARG A 269 -0.63 -27.26 -16.54
C ARG A 269 0.75 -27.57 -15.95
N ALA A 270 1.23 -26.70 -15.07
CA ALA A 270 2.51 -26.85 -14.39
C ALA A 270 2.44 -27.73 -13.13
N GLU A 271 1.29 -28.36 -12.86
CA GLU A 271 1.06 -29.22 -11.69
C GLU A 271 1.41 -28.52 -10.37
N ALA A 272 1.02 -27.25 -10.24
CA ALA A 272 1.30 -26.44 -9.06
C ALA A 272 0.78 -27.09 -7.77
N SER A 273 1.50 -26.85 -6.68
CA SER A 273 1.09 -27.29 -5.35
C SER A 273 -0.34 -26.83 -5.04
N LYS A 274 -1.12 -27.69 -4.39
CA LYS A 274 -2.45 -27.29 -3.87
C LYS A 274 -2.37 -26.13 -2.88
N TYR A 275 -1.22 -25.92 -2.26
CA TYR A 275 -0.94 -24.79 -1.36
C TYR A 275 -0.49 -23.56 -2.16
N THR A 276 -1.37 -23.10 -3.05
CA THR A 276 -1.14 -21.94 -3.91
C THR A 276 -2.32 -20.97 -3.84
N TRP A 277 -2.03 -19.72 -3.47
CA TRP A 277 -3.01 -18.66 -3.32
C TRP A 277 -2.60 -17.42 -4.12
N MET A 278 -3.59 -16.65 -4.56
CA MET A 278 -3.40 -15.27 -4.99
C MET A 278 -3.83 -14.33 -3.86
N LEU A 279 -2.99 -13.34 -3.60
CA LEU A 279 -3.19 -12.30 -2.60
C LEU A 279 -2.99 -10.94 -3.26
N PHE A 280 -3.51 -9.89 -2.62
CA PHE A 280 -3.49 -8.54 -3.17
C PHE A 280 -2.61 -7.61 -2.36
N TYR A 281 -1.98 -6.64 -3.03
CA TYR A 281 -1.24 -5.59 -2.34
C TYR A 281 -2.18 -4.53 -1.77
N ASP A 282 -3.26 -4.23 -2.49
CA ASP A 282 -4.22 -3.19 -2.12
C ASP A 282 -4.79 -3.37 -0.72
N THR A 283 -4.78 -2.27 0.05
CA THR A 283 -5.23 -2.27 1.44
C THR A 283 -6.66 -2.79 1.62
N TYR A 284 -7.55 -2.53 0.65
CA TYR A 284 -8.94 -2.98 0.70
C TYR A 284 -9.14 -4.47 0.38
N MET A 285 -8.11 -5.12 -0.18
CA MET A 285 -8.10 -6.54 -0.54
C MET A 285 -7.02 -7.33 0.22
N ARG A 286 -6.34 -6.71 1.18
CA ARG A 286 -5.19 -7.30 1.88
C ARG A 286 -5.53 -8.59 2.65
N ASP A 287 -6.79 -8.73 3.06
CA ASP A 287 -7.31 -9.89 3.79
C ASP A 287 -8.03 -10.89 2.87
N GLU A 288 -8.06 -10.62 1.56
CA GLU A 288 -8.61 -11.52 0.54
C GLU A 288 -7.57 -12.57 0.13
N TRP A 289 -7.94 -13.85 0.23
CA TRP A 289 -7.09 -14.98 -0.16
C TRP A 289 -7.83 -15.85 -1.16
N TRP A 290 -7.34 -15.88 -2.40
CA TRP A 290 -8.00 -16.59 -3.48
C TRP A 290 -7.25 -17.88 -3.76
N GLY A 291 -7.86 -19.02 -3.43
CA GLY A 291 -7.31 -20.33 -3.77
C GLY A 291 -7.22 -20.53 -5.29
N LEU A 292 -6.07 -21.02 -5.77
CA LEU A 292 -5.81 -21.18 -7.20
C LEU A 292 -6.06 -22.61 -7.71
N GLY A 293 -6.06 -23.62 -6.84
CA GLY A 293 -6.53 -24.97 -7.15
C GLY A 293 -7.94 -25.25 -6.63
N GLU A 294 -8.58 -26.29 -7.15
CA GLU A 294 -9.89 -26.76 -6.65
C GLU A 294 -9.80 -27.25 -5.19
N ASP A 295 -8.70 -27.92 -4.85
CA ASP A 295 -8.41 -28.46 -3.52
C ASP A 295 -7.51 -27.55 -2.68
N THR A 296 -7.38 -26.27 -3.05
CA THR A 296 -6.58 -25.34 -2.25
C THR A 296 -7.21 -25.17 -0.87
N PRO A 297 -6.49 -25.47 0.22
CA PRO A 297 -7.06 -25.35 1.55
C PRO A 297 -7.29 -23.87 1.90
N PRO A 298 -8.14 -23.61 2.91
CA PRO A 298 -8.26 -22.29 3.50
C PRO A 298 -6.88 -21.73 3.87
N PRO A 299 -6.70 -20.39 3.83
CA PRO A 299 -5.45 -19.77 4.23
C PRO A 299 -5.09 -20.16 5.67
N PRO A 300 -3.80 -20.37 5.98
CA PRO A 300 -3.36 -20.72 7.32
C PRO A 300 -3.78 -19.63 8.32
N ARG A 301 -4.33 -20.03 9.47
CA ARG A 301 -4.74 -19.07 10.51
C ARG A 301 -3.48 -18.42 11.09
N GLN A 302 -3.54 -17.12 11.43
CA GLN A 302 -2.40 -16.35 11.95
C GLN A 302 -1.66 -16.99 13.16
N SER A 303 -2.30 -17.91 13.89
CA SER A 303 -1.67 -18.66 15.00
C SER A 303 -0.81 -19.86 14.57
N GLU A 304 -0.85 -20.26 13.29
CA GLU A 304 -0.04 -21.34 12.70
C GLU A 304 1.13 -20.78 11.87
N SER A 305 1.08 -19.48 11.54
CA SER A 305 2.23 -18.72 11.10
C SER A 305 3.08 -18.34 12.32
N GLY A 306 3.85 -19.31 12.81
CA GLY A 306 5.06 -19.00 13.55
C GLY A 306 6.05 -18.32 12.58
N TYR A 307 5.82 -17.04 12.33
CA TYR A 307 6.68 -16.12 11.59
C TYR A 307 6.68 -14.79 12.34
#